data_AF-A0AAV5CFG6-F1
#
_entry.id   AF-A0AAV5CFG6-F1
#
_cell.length_a   1.000
_cell.length_b   1.000
_cell.length_c   1.000
_cell.angle_alpha   90.00
_cell.angle_beta   90.00
_cell.angle_gamma   90.00
#
_symmetry.space_group_name_H-M   'P 1'
#
loop_
_entity.id
_entity.type
_entity.pdbx_description
1 polymer ?
#
loop_
_entity_poly.entity_id
_entity_poly.type
_entity_poly.pdbx_seq_one_letter_code
_entity_poly.pdbx_strand_id
1 'polypeptide(L)'
;MLNVPFEYRAIAAKWDTIQAEDLKISSDELLVVNCLYRMRNMMDETVTDDSPRTRVLNTINKMKPHLFIHGVVNGTYNAPFFVTRFKEALFHFSSLFDMLEVNASRTDELRLLIERDFFGREALNVIACEGTERIERPETYKQWQLRNLRAGFRQLPLNEEIMKRSRYKVNKSYHRDFLVDEDNKWMLQGWKGRIIFALSAWTS
;
A
#
# COMPACT_ATOMS: atom_id res chain seq x y z
N MET A 1 -16.83 4.01 -27.35
CA MET A 1 -16.23 4.91 -26.34
C MET A 1 -17.36 5.40 -25.45
N LEU A 2 -17.13 5.47 -24.14
CA LEU A 2 -18.09 6.06 -23.20
C LEU A 2 -18.10 7.57 -23.47
N ASN A 3 -19.26 8.17 -23.73
CA ASN A 3 -19.42 9.60 -24.06
C ASN A 3 -19.31 10.47 -22.79
N VAL A 4 -18.18 10.38 -22.10
CA VAL A 4 -17.90 11.04 -20.82
C VAL A 4 -16.80 12.08 -21.05
N PRO A 5 -17.02 13.38 -20.77
CA PRO A 5 -15.96 14.38 -20.79
C PRO A 5 -14.82 13.97 -19.87
N PHE A 6 -13.59 13.96 -20.38
CA PHE A 6 -12.42 13.45 -19.66
C PHE A 6 -11.17 14.27 -19.95
N GLU A 7 -10.42 14.57 -18.89
CA GLU A 7 -9.09 15.18 -18.94
C GLU A 7 -8.10 14.33 -18.13
N TYR A 8 -6.87 14.22 -18.61
CA TYR A 8 -5.78 13.57 -17.90
C TYR A 8 -4.56 14.49 -17.81
N ARG A 9 -4.03 14.63 -16.59
CA ARG A 9 -2.83 15.42 -16.33
C ARG A 9 -1.79 14.61 -15.58
N ALA A 10 -0.65 14.39 -16.24
CA ALA A 10 0.51 13.74 -15.63
C ALA A 10 1.38 14.76 -14.89
N ILE A 11 1.94 14.35 -13.75
CA ILE A 11 2.94 15.11 -13.00
C ILE A 11 4.16 14.21 -12.81
N ALA A 12 5.29 14.62 -13.39
CA ALA A 12 6.57 13.95 -13.25
C ALA A 12 7.40 14.66 -12.18
N ALA A 13 7.18 14.30 -10.91
CA ALA A 13 7.88 14.88 -9.77
C ALA A 13 8.10 13.83 -8.67
N LYS A 14 9.02 14.12 -7.74
CA LYS A 14 9.12 13.34 -6.49
C LYS A 14 7.84 13.59 -5.69
N TRP A 15 7.28 12.53 -5.12
CA TRP A 15 5.96 12.59 -4.50
C TRP A 15 5.89 13.58 -3.35
N ASP A 16 6.95 13.64 -2.56
CA ASP A 16 7.09 14.49 -1.39
C ASP A 16 7.46 15.95 -1.70
N THR A 17 7.65 16.29 -2.97
CA THR A 17 7.83 17.67 -3.45
C THR A 17 6.57 18.27 -4.04
N ILE A 18 5.58 17.44 -4.42
CA ILE A 18 4.30 17.88 -5.00
C ILE A 18 3.51 18.65 -3.92
N GLN A 19 2.98 19.81 -4.29
CA GLN A 19 2.05 20.61 -3.50
C GLN A 19 0.62 20.55 -4.05
N ALA A 20 -0.36 21.00 -3.26
CA ALA A 20 -1.77 20.99 -3.67
C ALA A 20 -2.02 21.88 -4.91
N GLU A 21 -1.28 22.97 -5.01
CA GLU A 21 -1.36 23.96 -6.08
C GLU A 21 -0.90 23.37 -7.42
N ASP A 22 0.04 22.42 -7.40
CA ASP A 22 0.52 21.75 -8.62
C ASP A 22 -0.60 20.96 -9.32
N LEU A 23 -1.58 20.47 -8.55
CA LEU A 23 -2.69 19.66 -9.05
C LEU A 23 -3.79 20.47 -9.75
N LYS A 24 -3.84 21.80 -9.55
CA LYS A 24 -4.90 22.69 -10.09
C LYS A 24 -6.31 22.18 -9.79
N ILE A 25 -6.56 21.77 -8.56
CA ILE A 25 -7.87 21.27 -8.10
C ILE A 25 -8.87 22.43 -8.14
N SER A 26 -10.03 22.21 -8.76
CA SER A 26 -11.13 23.19 -8.74
C SER A 26 -12.00 23.00 -7.49
N SER A 27 -12.52 24.11 -6.95
CA SER A 27 -13.30 24.08 -5.71
C SER A 27 -14.72 23.52 -5.86
N ASP A 28 -15.21 23.40 -7.09
CA ASP A 28 -16.53 22.86 -7.44
C ASP A 28 -16.51 21.34 -7.75
N GLU A 29 -15.35 20.70 -7.63
CA GLU A 29 -15.18 19.28 -7.94
C GLU A 29 -15.15 18.38 -6.69
N LEU A 30 -15.65 17.15 -6.84
CA LEU A 30 -15.47 16.11 -5.85
C LEU A 30 -14.05 15.53 -5.98
N LEU A 31 -13.20 15.85 -5.02
CA LEU A 31 -11.84 15.30 -4.95
C LEU A 31 -11.78 13.91 -4.29
N VAL A 32 -11.28 12.93 -5.04
CA VAL A 32 -10.85 11.62 -4.51
C VAL A 32 -9.34 11.47 -4.67
N VAL A 33 -8.65 11.15 -3.58
CA VAL A 33 -7.23 10.78 -3.62
C VAL A 33 -7.12 9.26 -3.48
N ASN A 34 -6.42 8.62 -4.41
CA ASN A 34 -6.20 7.17 -4.39
C ASN A 34 -4.70 6.87 -4.32
N CYS A 35 -4.23 6.37 -3.18
CA CYS A 35 -2.83 6.01 -2.96
C CYS A 35 -2.72 4.52 -2.61
N LEU A 36 -2.25 3.72 -3.57
CA LEU A 36 -2.14 2.27 -3.39
C LEU A 36 -0.68 1.82 -3.40
N TYR A 37 -0.24 1.27 -2.28
CA TYR A 37 0.98 0.49 -2.08
C TYR A 37 2.30 1.25 -2.24
N ARG A 38 2.30 2.52 -2.67
CA ARG A 38 3.51 3.29 -3.01
C ARG A 38 4.24 3.91 -1.83
N MET A 39 3.56 4.23 -0.72
CA MET A 39 4.19 4.95 0.39
C MET A 39 5.30 4.14 1.11
N ARG A 40 5.36 2.82 0.90
CA ARG A 40 6.47 1.97 1.37
C ARG A 40 7.82 2.34 0.76
N ASN A 41 7.85 3.05 -0.37
CA ASN A 41 9.08 3.46 -1.05
C ASN A 41 9.59 4.84 -0.61
N MET A 42 8.86 5.52 0.28
CA MET A 42 9.28 6.79 0.86
C MET A 42 10.20 6.55 2.06
N MET A 43 11.15 7.45 2.28
CA MET A 43 11.94 7.47 3.52
C MET A 43 11.04 7.78 4.72
N ASP A 44 11.55 7.45 5.90
CA ASP A 44 10.88 7.65 7.18
C ASP A 44 11.85 8.24 8.22
N GLU A 45 11.37 8.31 9.45
CA GLU A 45 12.08 8.90 10.59
C GLU A 45 13.36 8.14 10.95
N THR A 46 13.64 6.97 10.36
CA THR A 46 14.94 6.30 10.50
C THR A 46 16.04 6.93 9.65
N VAL A 47 15.68 7.81 8.71
CA VAL A 47 16.61 8.45 7.76
C VAL A 47 16.60 9.97 7.87
N THR A 48 15.43 10.57 8.15
CA THR A 48 15.27 12.03 8.23
C THR A 48 14.20 12.42 9.25
N ASP A 49 14.48 13.44 10.08
CA ASP A 49 13.51 13.97 11.04
C ASP A 49 12.26 14.54 10.34
N ASP A 50 12.45 15.15 9.16
CA ASP A 50 11.35 15.58 8.29
C ASP A 50 10.93 14.43 7.35
N SER A 51 10.02 13.59 7.84
CA SER A 51 9.51 12.40 7.17
C SER A 51 8.71 12.72 5.90
N PRO A 52 9.16 12.26 4.71
CA PRO A 52 8.41 12.41 3.45
C PRO A 52 6.98 11.86 3.52
N ARG A 53 6.76 10.78 4.30
CA ARG A 53 5.42 10.21 4.52
C ARG A 53 4.49 11.22 5.19
N THR A 54 4.99 11.91 6.20
CA THR A 54 4.25 12.96 6.92
C THR A 54 3.97 14.14 6.01
N ARG A 55 4.95 14.62 5.23
CA ARG A 55 4.74 15.69 4.25
C ARG A 55 3.63 15.34 3.26
N VAL A 56 3.68 14.14 2.67
CA VAL A 56 2.69 13.71 1.68
C VAL A 56 1.29 13.61 2.30
N LEU A 57 1.15 13.01 3.49
CA LEU A 57 -0.14 12.96 4.18
C LEU A 57 -0.69 14.35 4.50
N ASN A 58 0.16 15.27 4.96
CA ASN A 58 -0.24 16.65 5.23
C ASN A 58 -0.66 17.37 3.94
N THR A 59 0.06 17.16 2.84
CA THR A 59 -0.29 17.71 1.54
C THR A 59 -1.62 17.16 1.03
N ILE A 60 -1.87 15.85 1.13
CA ILE A 60 -3.17 15.25 0.81
C ILE A 60 -4.26 15.87 1.69
N ASN A 61 -4.02 16.03 2.99
CA ASN A 61 -5.02 16.59 3.90
C ASN A 61 -5.33 18.07 3.59
N LYS A 62 -4.32 18.86 3.19
CA LYS A 62 -4.49 20.26 2.75
C LYS A 62 -5.41 20.40 1.54
N MET A 63 -5.45 19.40 0.66
CA MET A 63 -6.35 19.37 -0.49
C MET A 63 -7.82 19.14 -0.09
N LYS A 64 -8.09 18.77 1.17
CA LYS A 64 -9.42 18.46 1.70
C LYS A 64 -10.21 17.45 0.84
N PRO A 65 -9.64 16.25 0.54
CA PRO A 65 -10.35 15.23 -0.22
C PRO A 65 -11.66 14.81 0.46
N HIS A 66 -12.69 14.64 -0.36
CA HIS A 66 -13.95 14.03 0.06
C HIS A 66 -13.73 12.55 0.42
N LEU A 67 -12.81 11.89 -0.29
CA LEU A 67 -12.42 10.52 -0.04
C LEU A 67 -10.92 10.34 -0.31
N PHE A 68 -10.20 9.81 0.67
CA PHE A 68 -8.83 9.34 0.53
C PHE A 68 -8.79 7.81 0.72
N ILE A 69 -8.46 7.10 -0.36
CA ILE A 69 -8.27 5.64 -0.35
C ILE A 69 -6.78 5.37 -0.15
N HIS A 70 -6.46 4.65 0.93
CA HIS A 70 -5.10 4.31 1.29
C HIS A 70 -4.92 2.79 1.30
N GLY A 71 -4.19 2.27 0.31
CA GLY A 71 -3.76 0.88 0.24
C GLY A 71 -2.30 0.74 0.64
N VAL A 72 -1.96 -0.24 1.48
CA VAL A 72 -0.61 -0.42 2.01
C VAL A 72 -0.16 -1.87 1.89
N VAL A 73 1.14 -2.08 1.67
CA VAL A 73 1.79 -3.37 1.87
C VAL A 73 2.03 -3.51 3.36
N ASN A 74 1.39 -4.48 3.98
CA ASN A 74 1.50 -4.73 5.41
C ASN A 74 2.77 -5.55 5.68
N GLY A 75 3.78 -4.90 6.24
CA GLY A 75 5.08 -5.53 6.50
C GLY A 75 5.79 -4.96 7.71
N THR A 76 6.57 -5.81 8.36
CA THR A 76 7.39 -5.56 9.56
C THR A 76 8.89 -5.54 9.23
N TYR A 77 9.26 -5.75 7.97
CA TYR A 77 10.64 -5.77 7.47
C TYR A 77 11.21 -4.38 7.15
N ASN A 78 10.80 -3.37 7.91
CA ASN A 78 11.44 -2.05 7.95
C ASN A 78 12.17 -1.80 9.28
N ALA A 79 12.43 -2.86 10.05
CA ALA A 79 13.17 -2.76 11.31
C ALA A 79 14.60 -2.20 11.08
N PRO A 80 15.13 -1.39 12.01
CA PRO A 80 16.47 -0.81 11.87
C PRO A 80 17.57 -1.88 11.97
N PHE A 81 17.36 -2.92 12.76
CA PHE A 81 18.33 -4.00 12.96
C PHE A 81 18.21 -5.08 11.87
N PHE A 82 19.34 -5.39 11.22
CA PHE A 82 19.42 -6.34 10.10
C PHE A 82 18.80 -7.70 10.41
N VAL A 83 19.16 -8.35 11.52
CA VAL A 83 18.70 -9.72 11.82
C VAL A 83 17.18 -9.80 11.94
N THR A 84 16.57 -8.82 12.62
CA THR A 84 15.10 -8.72 12.73
C THR A 84 14.49 -8.50 11.35
N ARG A 85 15.03 -7.54 10.59
CA ARG A 85 14.55 -7.22 9.25
C ARG A 85 14.64 -8.41 8.29
N PHE A 86 15.76 -9.13 8.30
CA PHE A 86 16.00 -10.31 7.48
C PHE A 86 14.98 -11.42 7.78
N LYS A 87 14.74 -11.73 9.06
CA LYS A 87 13.73 -12.73 9.45
C LYS A 87 12.34 -12.34 8.97
N GLU A 88 11.93 -11.10 9.19
CA GLU A 88 10.62 -10.61 8.76
C GLU A 88 10.46 -10.61 7.23
N ALA A 89 11.53 -10.23 6.50
CA ALA A 89 11.55 -10.27 5.05
C ALA A 89 11.44 -11.71 4.53
N LEU A 90 12.23 -12.62 5.09
CA LEU A 90 12.17 -14.05 4.76
C LEU A 90 10.75 -14.58 4.92
N PHE A 91 10.10 -14.35 6.06
CA PHE A 91 8.72 -14.81 6.28
C PHE A 91 7.71 -14.17 5.31
N HIS A 92 7.84 -12.88 5.04
CA HIS A 92 6.96 -12.19 4.10
C HIS A 92 7.10 -12.73 2.67
N PHE A 93 8.32 -12.73 2.12
CA PHE A 93 8.54 -13.19 0.75
C PHE A 93 8.29 -14.69 0.62
N SER A 94 8.62 -15.52 1.61
CA SER A 94 8.28 -16.95 1.57
C SER A 94 6.77 -17.18 1.42
N SER A 95 5.95 -16.36 2.06
CA SER A 95 4.49 -16.43 1.91
C SER A 95 4.03 -16.03 0.50
N LEU A 96 4.69 -15.06 -0.14
CA LEU A 96 4.39 -14.64 -1.51
C LEU A 96 4.81 -15.70 -2.55
N PHE A 97 5.97 -16.33 -2.36
CA PHE A 97 6.43 -17.42 -3.21
C PHE A 97 5.57 -18.68 -3.05
N ASP A 98 5.21 -19.05 -1.82
CA ASP A 98 4.27 -20.16 -1.55
C ASP A 98 2.89 -19.89 -2.17
N MET A 99 2.41 -18.64 -2.11
CA MET A 99 1.17 -18.23 -2.79
C MET A 99 1.27 -18.44 -4.31
N LEU A 100 2.35 -18.01 -4.96
CA LEU A 100 2.53 -18.24 -6.41
C LEU A 100 2.71 -19.72 -6.74
N GLU A 101 3.38 -20.48 -5.88
CA GLU A 101 3.57 -21.91 -6.05
C GLU A 101 2.27 -22.69 -6.11
N VAL A 102 1.32 -22.34 -5.24
CA VAL A 102 0.01 -23.01 -5.19
C VAL A 102 -0.92 -22.55 -6.32
N ASN A 103 -0.80 -21.29 -6.77
CA ASN A 103 -1.81 -20.67 -7.62
C ASN A 103 -1.38 -20.49 -9.09
N ALA A 104 -0.12 -20.73 -9.46
CA ALA A 104 0.37 -20.57 -10.82
C ALA A 104 1.33 -21.71 -11.22
N SER A 105 1.31 -22.08 -12.51
CA SER A 105 2.22 -23.10 -13.03
C SER A 105 3.68 -22.68 -12.85
N ARG A 106 4.57 -23.63 -12.53
CA ARG A 106 6.02 -23.37 -12.41
C ARG A 106 6.67 -22.94 -13.72
N THR A 107 6.08 -23.30 -14.85
CA THR A 107 6.56 -22.92 -16.19
C THR A 107 5.89 -21.66 -16.73
N ASP A 108 5.01 -21.03 -15.95
CA ASP A 108 4.36 -19.78 -16.34
C ASP A 108 5.38 -18.64 -16.38
N GLU A 109 5.56 -18.01 -17.54
CA GLU A 109 6.52 -16.92 -17.73
C GLU A 109 6.15 -15.67 -16.91
N LEU A 110 4.86 -15.40 -16.71
CA LEU A 110 4.40 -14.27 -15.89
C LEU A 110 4.70 -14.53 -14.42
N ARG A 111 4.55 -15.78 -13.97
CA ARG A 111 4.98 -16.17 -12.60
C ARG A 111 6.47 -15.92 -12.42
N LEU A 112 7.31 -16.42 -13.34
CA LEU A 112 8.77 -16.24 -13.26
C LEU A 112 9.17 -14.76 -13.27
N LEU A 113 8.46 -13.95 -14.06
CA LEU A 113 8.66 -12.51 -14.10
C LEU A 113 8.30 -11.85 -12.76
N ILE A 114 7.17 -12.22 -12.15
CA ILE A 114 6.78 -11.71 -10.82
C ILE A 114 7.81 -12.09 -9.76
N GLU A 115 8.19 -13.37 -9.71
CA GLU A 115 9.16 -13.89 -8.75
C GLU A 115 10.52 -13.20 -8.88
N ARG A 116 11.03 -13.02 -10.10
CA ARG A 116 12.35 -12.44 -10.35
C ARG A 116 12.35 -10.92 -10.21
N ASP A 117 11.47 -10.23 -10.94
CA ASP A 117 11.58 -8.79 -11.17
C ASP A 117 10.82 -7.95 -10.16
N PHE A 118 9.85 -8.54 -9.44
CA PHE A 118 9.16 -7.86 -8.35
C PHE A 118 9.65 -8.39 -7.01
N PHE A 119 9.27 -9.62 -6.63
CA PHE A 119 9.57 -10.12 -5.28
C PHE A 119 11.07 -10.30 -5.03
N GLY A 120 11.81 -10.83 -6.00
CA GLY A 120 13.26 -11.00 -5.89
C GLY A 120 14.00 -9.67 -5.73
N ARG A 121 13.62 -8.64 -6.50
CA ARG A 121 14.23 -7.31 -6.39
C ARG A 121 13.88 -6.60 -5.09
N GLU A 122 12.63 -6.70 -4.65
CA GLU A 122 12.20 -6.15 -3.36
C GLU A 122 12.94 -6.82 -2.20
N ALA A 123 13.02 -8.16 -2.19
CA ALA A 123 13.76 -8.91 -1.18
C ALA A 123 15.24 -8.55 -1.18
N LEU A 124 15.87 -8.46 -2.36
CA LEU A 124 17.27 -8.06 -2.49
C LEU A 124 17.50 -6.65 -1.92
N ASN A 125 16.62 -5.69 -2.19
CA ASN A 125 16.75 -4.33 -1.67
C ASN A 125 16.65 -4.30 -0.12
N VAL A 126 15.75 -5.08 0.47
CA VAL A 126 15.60 -5.16 1.94
C VAL A 126 16.84 -5.76 2.62
N ILE A 127 17.48 -6.73 1.96
CA ILE A 127 18.60 -7.51 2.52
C ILE A 127 19.96 -6.83 2.26
N ALA A 128 20.19 -6.34 1.05
CA ALA A 128 21.51 -5.88 0.61
C ALA A 128 21.73 -4.37 0.75
N CYS A 129 20.67 -3.57 0.93
CA CYS A 129 20.77 -2.11 0.98
C CYS A 129 20.50 -1.57 2.39
N GLU A 130 21.09 -0.42 2.70
CA GLU A 130 20.91 0.34 3.94
C GLU A 130 20.82 1.84 3.64
N GLY A 131 20.55 2.67 4.65
CA GLY A 131 20.52 4.13 4.49
C GLY A 131 19.55 4.54 3.38
N THR A 132 19.92 5.53 2.55
CA THR A 132 19.07 6.00 1.43
C THR A 132 18.88 5.00 0.30
N GLU A 133 19.80 4.03 0.16
CA GLU A 133 19.75 3.01 -0.90
C GLU A 133 18.69 1.94 -0.63
N ARG A 134 18.25 1.79 0.63
CA ARG A 134 17.13 0.92 0.98
C ARG A 134 15.82 1.64 0.68
N ILE A 135 15.11 1.13 -0.33
CA ILE A 135 13.86 1.68 -0.88
C ILE A 135 12.66 0.99 -0.25
N GLU A 136 12.68 -0.33 -0.09
CA GLU A 136 11.56 -1.10 0.46
C GLU A 136 11.49 -0.94 2.00
N ARG A 137 10.47 -0.20 2.43
CA ARG A 137 10.25 0.20 3.82
C ARG A 137 8.76 0.11 4.19
N PRO A 138 8.14 -1.09 4.14
CA PRO A 138 6.74 -1.21 4.51
C PRO A 138 6.53 -0.86 5.99
N GLU A 139 5.30 -0.47 6.29
CA GLU A 139 4.83 -0.40 7.66
C GLU A 139 3.53 -1.18 7.77
N THR A 140 3.21 -1.61 8.97
CA THR A 140 1.94 -2.26 9.24
C THR A 140 0.78 -1.30 9.03
N TYR A 141 -0.42 -1.82 8.71
CA TYR A 141 -1.62 -0.97 8.61
C TYR A 141 -1.93 -0.25 9.93
N LYS A 142 -1.52 -0.79 11.07
CA LYS A 142 -1.65 -0.16 12.39
C LYS A 142 -0.74 1.06 12.55
N GLN A 143 0.48 1.03 12.00
CA GLN A 143 1.35 2.21 11.95
C GLN A 143 0.76 3.27 11.02
N TRP A 144 0.25 2.86 9.86
CA TRP A 144 -0.45 3.76 8.94
C TRP A 144 -1.73 4.37 9.53
N GLN A 145 -2.48 3.62 10.32
CA GLN A 145 -3.62 4.14 11.10
C GLN A 145 -3.19 5.35 11.94
N LEU A 146 -2.12 5.21 12.71
CA LEU A 146 -1.60 6.30 13.56
C LEU A 146 -1.11 7.49 12.72
N ARG A 147 -0.45 7.25 11.60
CA ARG A 147 0.00 8.31 10.69
C ARG A 147 -1.17 9.10 10.10
N ASN A 148 -2.19 8.42 9.59
CA ASN A 148 -3.39 9.08 9.04
C ASN A 148 -4.11 9.92 10.12
N LEU A 149 -4.28 9.38 11.33
CA LEU A 149 -4.89 10.11 12.45
C LEU A 149 -4.07 11.34 12.84
N ARG A 150 -2.74 11.24 12.92
CA ARG A 150 -1.85 12.38 13.22
C ARG A 150 -1.87 13.45 12.13
N ALA A 151 -2.07 13.06 10.88
CA ALA A 151 -2.23 13.99 9.76
C ALA A 151 -3.61 14.68 9.74
N GLY A 152 -4.52 14.31 10.65
CA GLY A 152 -5.84 14.93 10.81
C GLY A 152 -6.98 14.20 10.08
N PHE A 153 -6.71 13.06 9.44
CA PHE A 153 -7.76 12.33 8.74
C PHE A 153 -8.71 11.62 9.69
N ARG A 154 -9.99 11.58 9.31
CA ARG A 154 -11.03 10.77 9.94
C ARG A 154 -11.30 9.52 9.11
N GLN A 155 -11.17 8.34 9.72
CA GLN A 155 -11.42 7.07 9.04
C GLN A 155 -12.92 6.87 8.77
N LEU A 156 -13.24 6.44 7.57
CA LEU A 156 -14.59 6.07 7.13
C LEU A 156 -14.82 4.57 7.32
N PRO A 157 -16.05 4.13 7.64
CA PRO A 157 -16.38 2.71 7.63
C PRO A 157 -16.31 2.15 6.21
N LEU A 158 -16.02 0.85 6.10
CA LEU A 158 -16.10 0.14 4.84
C LEU A 158 -17.56 -0.09 4.46
N ASN A 159 -17.84 -0.11 3.17
CA ASN A 159 -19.17 -0.46 2.70
C ASN A 159 -19.41 -1.97 2.87
N GLU A 160 -20.42 -2.34 3.65
CA GLU A 160 -20.73 -3.73 3.99
C GLU A 160 -21.01 -4.60 2.76
N GLU A 161 -21.70 -4.08 1.76
CA GLU A 161 -22.00 -4.82 0.53
C GLU A 161 -20.73 -5.06 -0.30
N ILE A 162 -19.83 -4.08 -0.37
CA ILE A 162 -18.51 -4.27 -0.99
C ILE A 162 -17.72 -5.34 -0.24
N MET A 163 -17.70 -5.32 1.10
CA MET A 163 -17.01 -6.32 1.91
C MET A 163 -17.59 -7.72 1.68
N LYS A 164 -18.92 -7.85 1.71
CA LYS A 164 -19.62 -9.12 1.47
C LYS A 164 -19.33 -9.67 0.08
N ARG A 165 -19.38 -8.82 -0.95
CA ARG A 165 -19.06 -9.21 -2.33
C ARG A 165 -17.60 -9.62 -2.49
N SER A 166 -16.67 -8.91 -1.85
CA SER A 166 -15.24 -9.25 -1.87
C SER A 166 -14.98 -10.61 -1.21
N ARG A 167 -15.53 -10.85 -0.01
CA ARG A 167 -15.44 -12.15 0.68
C ARG A 167 -16.04 -13.28 -0.16
N TYR A 168 -17.24 -13.07 -0.72
CA TYR A 168 -17.88 -14.04 -1.60
C TYR A 168 -17.02 -14.38 -2.82
N LYS A 169 -16.45 -13.36 -3.49
CA LYS A 169 -15.60 -13.55 -4.66
C LYS A 169 -14.35 -14.37 -4.33
N VAL A 170 -13.68 -14.05 -3.21
CA VAL A 170 -12.49 -14.78 -2.74
C VAL A 170 -12.83 -16.23 -2.42
N ASN A 171 -13.87 -16.46 -1.60
CA ASN A 171 -14.28 -17.81 -1.22
C ASN A 171 -14.72 -18.68 -2.40
N LYS A 172 -15.28 -18.09 -3.45
CA LYS A 172 -15.78 -18.83 -4.62
C LYS A 172 -14.72 -19.07 -5.69
N SER A 173 -13.81 -18.12 -5.89
CA SER A 173 -13.00 -18.06 -7.12
C SER A 173 -11.49 -18.20 -6.88
N TYR A 174 -11.05 -18.19 -5.63
CA TYR A 174 -9.63 -18.23 -5.27
C TYR A 174 -9.35 -19.43 -4.35
N HIS A 175 -8.07 -19.79 -4.22
CA HIS A 175 -7.65 -20.83 -3.29
C HIS A 175 -8.08 -20.50 -1.85
N ARG A 176 -8.48 -21.52 -1.09
CA ARG A 176 -9.06 -21.40 0.27
C ARG A 176 -8.17 -20.68 1.29
N ASP A 177 -6.87 -20.61 1.01
CA ASP A 177 -5.89 -19.97 1.89
C ASP A 177 -5.81 -18.44 1.68
N PHE A 178 -6.42 -17.92 0.60
CA PHE A 178 -6.66 -16.49 0.47
C PHE A 178 -7.73 -16.05 1.46
N LEU A 179 -7.54 -14.86 2.03
CA LEU A 179 -8.52 -14.26 2.92
C LEU A 179 -8.77 -12.80 2.57
N VAL A 180 -10.02 -12.38 2.78
CA VAL A 180 -10.42 -10.97 2.91
C VAL A 180 -11.12 -10.83 4.25
N ASP A 181 -10.60 -9.97 5.10
CA ASP A 181 -11.17 -9.71 6.43
C ASP A 181 -11.26 -8.22 6.73
N GLU A 182 -11.81 -7.87 7.87
CA GLU A 182 -11.90 -6.50 8.36
C GLU A 182 -11.31 -6.40 9.77
N ASP A 183 -10.39 -5.45 9.97
CA ASP A 183 -9.92 -5.05 11.29
C ASP A 183 -9.89 -3.53 11.39
N ASN A 184 -10.51 -2.94 12.41
CA ASN A 184 -10.50 -1.49 12.64
C ASN A 184 -10.83 -0.67 11.37
N LYS A 185 -11.86 -1.07 10.60
CA LYS A 185 -12.27 -0.46 9.32
C LYS A 185 -11.19 -0.49 8.22
N TRP A 186 -10.21 -1.39 8.33
CA TRP A 186 -9.31 -1.77 7.24
C TRP A 186 -9.79 -3.07 6.61
N MET A 187 -9.86 -3.08 5.28
CA MET A 187 -10.01 -4.31 4.51
C MET A 187 -8.64 -4.98 4.43
N LEU A 188 -8.50 -6.13 5.06
CA LEU A 188 -7.27 -6.91 5.08
C LEU A 188 -7.32 -7.98 3.99
N GLN A 189 -6.20 -8.17 3.29
CA GLN A 189 -6.03 -9.24 2.31
C GLN A 189 -4.80 -10.06 2.68
N GLY A 190 -4.92 -11.37 2.66
CA GLY A 190 -3.86 -12.25 3.15
C GLY A 190 -3.83 -13.63 2.52
N TRP A 191 -2.80 -14.37 2.91
CA TRP A 191 -2.51 -15.74 2.48
C TRP A 191 -2.04 -16.57 3.68
N LYS A 192 -2.66 -17.74 3.92
CA LYS A 192 -2.35 -18.65 5.04
C LYS A 192 -2.24 -17.95 6.39
N GLY A 193 -3.18 -17.03 6.67
CA GLY A 193 -3.23 -16.26 7.92
C GLY A 193 -2.28 -15.05 7.98
N ARG A 194 -1.38 -14.85 7.01
CA ARG A 194 -0.54 -13.66 6.93
C ARG A 194 -1.26 -12.55 6.18
N ILE A 195 -1.38 -11.38 6.80
CA ILE A 195 -1.91 -10.17 6.13
C ILE A 195 -0.82 -9.55 5.26
N ILE A 196 -1.07 -9.46 3.96
CA ILE A 196 -0.13 -8.96 2.95
C ILE A 196 -0.47 -7.53 2.56
N PHE A 197 -1.75 -7.25 2.32
CA PHE A 197 -2.22 -5.92 1.95
C PHE A 197 -3.34 -5.47 2.88
N ALA A 198 -3.46 -4.15 3.06
CA ALA A 198 -4.58 -3.56 3.75
C ALA A 198 -5.07 -2.33 2.99
N LEU A 199 -6.38 -2.08 2.98
CA LEU A 199 -6.99 -0.87 2.41
C LEU A 199 -7.90 -0.19 3.41
N SER A 200 -7.92 1.13 3.41
CA SER A 200 -8.84 1.94 4.22
C SER A 200 -9.29 3.18 3.46
N ALA A 201 -10.39 3.75 3.93
CA ALA A 201 -10.98 4.98 3.42
C ALA A 201 -10.97 6.06 4.51
N TRP A 202 -10.68 7.29 4.10
CA TRP A 202 -10.50 8.44 4.98
C TRP A 202 -11.15 9.69 4.38
N THR A 203 -11.37 10.69 5.22
CA THR A 203 -11.75 12.04 4.82
C THR A 203 -11.00 13.05 5.69
N SER A 204 -10.81 14.27 5.17
CA SER A 204 -10.18 15.38 5.88
C SER A 204 -11.05 15.97 6.99
#